data_AF-A0AAJ1VEW6-F1
#
_entry.id   AF-A0AAJ1VEW6-F1
#
_cell.length_a   1.000
_cell.length_b   1.000
_cell.length_c   1.000
_cell.angle_alpha   90.00
_cell.angle_beta   90.00
_cell.angle_gamma   90.00
#
_symmetry.space_group_name_H-M   'P 1'
#
loop_
_entity.id
_entity.type
_entity.pdbx_description
1 polymer ?
#
loop_
_entity_poly.entity_id
_entity_poly.type
_entity_poly.pdbx_seq_one_letter_code
_entity_poly.pdbx_strand_id
1 'polypeptide(L)' 'MNNKIDQQSADNIRALCGAMVEKANSGHPGGPMGGADFMHILYSEFFNFDPLDIKKL' A
#
# COMPACT_ATOMS: atom_id res chain seq x y z
N MET A 1 -0.86 1.50 17.18
CA MET A 1 0.25 0.90 16.44
C MET A 1 0.62 -0.45 17.02
N ASN A 2 0.38 -1.50 16.25
CA ASN A 2 1.02 -2.79 16.48
C ASN A 2 2.17 -2.86 15.48
N ASN A 3 3.36 -2.43 15.91
CA ASN A 3 4.53 -2.27 15.04
C ASN A 3 4.80 -3.49 14.15
N LYS A 4 4.47 -4.69 14.62
CA LYS A 4 4.63 -5.91 13.82
C LYS A 4 3.61 -6.01 12.69
N ILE A 5 2.33 -5.75 12.96
CA ILE A 5 1.26 -5.80 11.94
C ILE A 5 1.45 -4.66 10.93
N ASP A 6 1.84 -3.48 11.40
CA ASP A 6 2.07 -2.31 10.56
C ASP A 6 3.22 -2.55 9.56
N GLN A 7 4.35 -3.10 10.05
CA GLN A 7 5.47 -3.50 9.19
C GLN A 7 5.07 -4.59 8.19
N GLN A 8 4.36 -5.63 8.64
CA GLN A 8 3.89 -6.70 7.75
C GLN A 8 2.94 -6.18 6.66
N SER A 9 2.11 -5.18 6.99
CA SER A 9 1.17 -4.58 6.03
C SER A 9 1.92 -3.78 4.96
N ALA A 10 2.91 -2.96 5.37
CA ALA A 10 3.77 -2.25 4.44
C ALA A 10 4.61 -3.21 3.56
N ASP A 11 5.12 -4.30 4.13
CA ASP A 11 5.87 -5.32 3.39
C ASP A 11 4.99 -6.07 2.39
N ASN A 12 3.72 -6.31 2.72
CA ASN A 12 2.75 -6.87 1.77
C ASN A 12 2.52 -5.92 0.59
N ILE A 13 2.42 -4.60 0.83
CA ILE A 13 2.34 -3.61 -0.26
C ILE A 13 3.58 -3.72 -1.16
N ARG A 14 4.79 -3.78 -0.59
CA ARG A 14 6.04 -3.94 -1.36
C ARG A 14 6.06 -5.21 -2.19
N ALA A 15 5.69 -6.34 -1.58
CA ALA A 15 5.66 -7.64 -2.24
C ALA A 15 4.67 -7.65 -3.42
N LEU A 16 3.47 -7.08 -3.23
CA LEU A 16 2.47 -6.96 -4.29
C LEU A 16 2.96 -6.05 -5.42
N CYS A 17 3.55 -4.90 -5.12
CA CYS A 17 4.12 -4.00 -6.13
C CYS A 17 5.19 -4.70 -6.98
N GLY A 18 6.12 -5.41 -6.36
CA GLY A 18 7.12 -6.21 -7.07
C GLY A 18 6.47 -7.30 -7.93
N ALA A 19 5.60 -8.12 -7.35
CA ALA A 19 4.95 -9.22 -8.05
C ALA A 19 4.11 -8.77 -9.26
N MET A 20 3.41 -7.64 -9.16
CA MET A 20 2.62 -7.10 -10.27
C MET A 20 3.47 -6.63 -11.43
N VAL A 21 4.58 -5.91 -11.17
CA VAL A 21 5.50 -5.43 -12.21
C VAL A 21 6.21 -6.61 -12.88
N GLU A 22 6.70 -7.58 -12.09
CA GLU A 22 7.31 -8.80 -12.61
C GLU A 22 6.35 -9.55 -13.53
N LYS A 23 5.09 -9.76 -13.09
CA LYS A 23 4.07 -10.43 -13.89
C LYS A 23 3.71 -9.67 -15.18
N ALA A 24 3.68 -8.34 -15.13
CA ALA A 24 3.39 -7.51 -16.29
C ALA A 24 4.58 -7.33 -17.23
N ASN A 25 5.79 -7.73 -16.80
CA ASN A 25 7.07 -7.46 -17.47
C ASN A 25 7.26 -5.97 -17.84
N SER A 26 6.66 -5.07 -17.02
CA SER A 26 6.61 -3.64 -17.27
C SER A 26 6.16 -2.89 -16.01
N GLY A 27 6.77 -1.74 -15.73
CA GLY A 27 6.39 -0.85 -14.62
C GLY A 27 7.59 -0.33 -13.81
N HIS A 28 7.29 0.44 -12.75
CA HIS A 28 8.29 1.06 -11.87
C HIS A 28 7.97 0.75 -10.40
N PRO A 29 8.51 -0.34 -9.83
CA PRO A 29 8.14 -0.80 -8.49
C PRO A 29 8.80 0.02 -7.37
N GLY A 30 9.92 0.70 -7.66
CA GLY A 30 10.73 1.40 -6.65
C GLY A 30 9.99 2.53 -5.93
N GLY A 31 9.24 3.36 -6.65
CA GLY A 31 8.43 4.44 -6.05
C GLY A 31 7.36 3.91 -5.09
N PRO A 32 6.50 2.99 -5.54
CA PRO A 32 5.51 2.33 -4.67
C PRO A 32 6.13 1.61 -3.47
N MET A 33 7.24 0.88 -3.65
CA MET A 33 7.92 0.18 -2.55
C MET A 33 8.50 1.14 -1.51
N GLY A 34 9.05 2.28 -1.95
CA GLY A 34 9.57 3.32 -1.07
C GLY A 34 8.48 4.06 -0.29
N GLY A 35 7.30 4.21 -0.88
CA GLY A 35 6.14 4.86 -0.25
C GLY A 35 5.28 3.95 0.63
N ALA A 36 5.59 2.65 0.75
CA ALA A 36 4.71 1.67 1.38
C ALA A 36 4.35 1.99 2.84
N ASP A 37 5.32 2.43 3.66
CA ASP A 37 5.05 2.76 5.07
C ASP A 37 4.12 3.98 5.19
N PHE A 38 4.37 5.01 4.37
CA PHE A 38 3.55 6.22 4.32
C PHE A 38 2.11 5.89 3.87
N MET A 39 1.97 5.08 2.82
CA MET A 39 0.66 4.70 2.30
C MET A 39 -0.13 3.86 3.30
N HIS A 40 0.53 2.94 4.01
CA HIS A 40 -0.10 2.19 5.10
C HIS A 40 -0.68 3.12 6.16
N ILE A 41 0.14 4.05 6.67
CA ILE A 41 -0.30 5.01 7.70
C ILE A 41 -1.43 5.91 7.18
N LEU A 42 -1.30 6.48 5.98
CA LEU A 42 -2.33 7.33 5.39
C LEU A 42 -3.67 6.61 5.33
N TYR A 43 -3.71 5.40 4.76
CA TYR A 43 -4.96 4.67 4.54
C TYR A 43 -5.54 4.01 5.79
N SER A 44 -4.71 3.64 6.76
CA SER A 44 -5.16 2.96 7.98
C SER A 44 -5.54 3.92 9.11
N GLU A 45 -4.93 5.10 9.18
CA GLU A 45 -5.10 6.00 10.33
C GLU A 45 -5.76 7.35 9.97
N PHE A 46 -5.49 7.91 8.80
CA PHE A 46 -5.85 9.30 8.50
C PHE A 46 -6.90 9.46 7.41
N PHE A 47 -6.96 8.53 6.46
CA PHE A 47 -7.83 8.66 5.31
C PHE A 47 -9.23 8.15 5.65
N ASN A 48 -10.15 9.09 5.84
CA ASN A 48 -11.56 8.78 6.07
C ASN A 48 -12.26 8.51 4.73
N PHE A 49 -12.30 7.25 4.33
CA PHE A 49 -12.99 6.82 3.11
C PHE A 49 -13.80 5.54 3.37
N ASP A 50 -14.87 5.35 2.61
CA ASP A 50 -15.59 4.08 2.55
C ASP A 50 -15.16 3.32 1.28
N PRO A 51 -14.49 2.16 1.38
CA PRO A 51 -14.10 1.37 0.21
C PRO A 51 -15.31 0.88 -0.61
N LEU A 52 -16.52 0.84 -0.03
CA LEU A 52 -17.75 0.43 -0.70
C LEU A 52 -18.55 1.61 -1.30
N ASP A 53 -18.23 2.84 -0.92
CA ASP A 53 -18.88 4.06 -1.41
C ASP A 53 -17.86 5.14 -1.78
N ILE A 54 -17.17 4.92 -2.90
CA ILE A 54 -16.11 5.80 -3.41
C ILE A 54 -16.61 7.19 -3.86
N LYS A 55 -17.93 7.43 -3.86
CA LYS A 55 -18.52 8.73 -4.24
C LYS A 55 -18.66 9.68 -3.05
N LYS A 56 -18.50 9.19 -1.82
CA LYS A 56 -18.59 9.95 -0.57
C LYS A 56 -17.25 10.54 -0.12
N LEU A 57 -16.46 11.06 -1.07
CA LEU A 57 -15.32 11.91 -0.75
C LEU A 57 -15.79 13.31 -0.35
#